data_AF-A0A061FF78-F1
#
_entry.id   AF-A0A061FF78-F1
#
_cell.length_a   1.000
_cell.length_b   1.000
_cell.length_c   1.000
_cell.angle_alpha   90.00
_cell.angle_beta   90.00
_cell.angle_gamma   90.00
#
_symmetry.space_group_name_H-M   'P 1'
#
loop_
_entity.id
_entity.type
_entity.pdbx_description
1 polymer ?
#
loop_
_entity_poly.entity_id
_entity_poly.type
_entity_poly.pdbx_seq_one_letter_code
_entity_poly.pdbx_strand_id
1 'polypeptide(L)'
;MLVAAFVWGNSSAVIFETDSNNAVSWISNPEFSPWRQRNLVLKTRTVMRNLLRWKIQYKPRLGDINADKLAKLGVNGADDLLRVCPDGLNDLDEG
;
A
#
# COMPACT_ATOMS: atom_id res chain seq x y z
N MET A 1 -9.77 2.26 2.17
CA MET A 1 -10.62 1.20 1.58
C MET A 1 -10.93 1.59 0.14
N LEU A 2 -10.40 0.83 -0.83
CA LEU A 2 -10.28 1.16 -2.27
C LEU A 2 -11.59 0.91 -3.06
N VAL A 3 -12.61 1.76 -2.92
CA VAL A 3 -13.81 1.66 -3.78
C VAL A 3 -13.62 2.38 -5.12
N ALA A 4 -12.71 3.35 -5.21
CA ALA A 4 -12.49 4.13 -6.44
C ALA A 4 -11.65 3.43 -7.53
N ALA A 5 -10.87 2.41 -7.19
CA ALA A 5 -9.96 1.76 -8.15
C ALA A 5 -10.65 0.80 -9.13
N PHE A 6 -11.87 0.36 -8.84
CA PHE A 6 -12.54 -0.70 -9.60
C PHE A 6 -13.11 -0.23 -10.95
N VAL A 7 -13.42 1.07 -11.10
CA VAL A 7 -14.02 1.62 -12.33
C VAL A 7 -12.98 1.83 -13.44
N TRP A 8 -11.69 2.01 -13.12
CA TRP A 8 -10.64 2.24 -14.13
C TRP A 8 -10.06 0.95 -14.75
N GLY A 9 -10.26 -0.20 -14.10
CA GLY A 9 -9.63 -1.46 -14.52
C GLY A 9 -10.25 -2.14 -15.74
N ASN A 10 -11.45 -1.75 -16.16
CA ASN A 10 -12.20 -2.46 -17.21
C ASN A 10 -11.96 -1.99 -18.64
N SER A 11 -11.28 -0.85 -18.83
CA SER A 11 -11.14 -0.23 -20.15
C SER A 11 -9.73 0.27 -20.46
N SER A 12 -8.77 0.17 -19.52
CA SER A 12 -7.42 0.72 -19.69
C SER A 12 -6.36 -0.16 -19.02
N ALA A 13 -5.18 -0.21 -19.62
CA ALA A 13 -4.04 -0.91 -19.03
C ALA A 13 -3.54 -0.12 -17.80
N VAL A 14 -3.36 -0.81 -16.67
CA VAL A 14 -2.87 -0.21 -15.43
C VAL A 14 -1.34 -0.25 -15.39
N ILE A 15 -0.70 0.89 -15.18
CA ILE A 15 0.75 0.98 -15.01
C ILE A 15 1.03 1.24 -13.53
N PHE A 16 1.73 0.30 -12.89
CA PHE A 16 2.25 0.44 -11.54
C PHE A 16 3.69 0.97 -11.61
N GLU A 17 3.92 2.14 -11.01
CA GLU A 17 5.25 2.74 -10.92
C GLU A 17 5.78 2.59 -9.49
N THR A 18 7.06 2.26 -9.37
CA THR A 18 7.73 2.13 -8.07
C THR A 18 9.20 2.48 -8.19
N ASP A 19 9.76 3.10 -7.15
CA ASP A 19 11.20 3.34 -7.01
C ASP A 19 11.97 2.16 -6.43
N SER A 20 11.33 0.99 -6.29
CA SER A 20 11.95 -0.22 -5.76
C SER A 20 12.17 -1.26 -6.85
N ASN A 21 13.43 -1.41 -7.26
CA ASN A 21 13.84 -2.51 -8.16
C ASN A 21 13.48 -3.89 -7.58
N ASN A 22 13.53 -4.03 -6.26
CA ASN A 22 13.11 -5.26 -5.58
C ASN A 22 11.62 -5.52 -5.81
N ALA A 23 10.76 -4.50 -5.69
CA ALA A 23 9.33 -4.65 -5.94
C ALA A 23 9.04 -5.05 -7.40
N VAL A 24 9.70 -4.40 -8.37
CA VAL A 24 9.59 -4.78 -9.79
C VAL A 24 10.01 -6.24 -10.01
N SER A 25 11.17 -6.62 -9.47
CA SER A 25 11.73 -7.96 -9.61
C SER A 25 10.83 -9.03 -8.98
N TRP A 26 10.36 -8.81 -7.75
CA TRP A 26 9.55 -9.79 -7.02
C TRP A 26 8.14 -9.94 -7.57
N ILE A 27 7.51 -8.86 -8.07
CA ILE A 27 6.20 -8.98 -8.71
C ILE A 27 6.30 -9.77 -10.01
N SER A 28 7.38 -9.55 -10.77
CA SER A 28 7.65 -10.29 -12.00
C SER A 28 7.96 -11.76 -11.71
N ASN A 29 8.81 -12.01 -10.70
CA ASN A 29 9.35 -13.31 -10.33
C ASN A 29 9.22 -13.57 -8.81
N PRO A 30 8.03 -13.94 -8.31
CA PRO A 30 7.74 -14.10 -6.87
C PRO A 30 8.57 -15.15 -6.18
N GLU A 31 9.10 -16.12 -6.93
CA GLU A 31 9.95 -17.19 -6.45
C GLU A 31 11.26 -16.67 -5.84
N PHE A 32 11.77 -15.53 -6.33
CA PHE A 32 12.98 -14.87 -5.82
C PHE A 32 12.70 -13.86 -4.70
N SER A 33 11.43 -13.67 -4.32
CA SER A 33 11.12 -12.84 -3.16
C SER A 33 11.60 -13.52 -1.87
N PRO A 34 12.18 -12.77 -0.92
CA PRO A 34 12.52 -13.36 0.36
C PRO A 34 11.25 -13.86 1.07
N TRP A 35 11.40 -14.94 1.84
CA TRP A 35 10.28 -15.69 2.39
C TRP A 35 9.30 -14.82 3.20
N ARG A 36 9.80 -13.80 3.92
CA ARG A 36 8.98 -12.86 4.71
C ARG A 36 8.06 -12.02 3.83
N GLN A 37 8.49 -11.69 2.61
CA GLN A 37 7.77 -10.83 1.67
C GLN A 37 6.92 -11.64 0.68
N ARG A 38 7.17 -12.94 0.54
CA ARG A 38 6.51 -13.81 -0.43
C ARG A 38 4.99 -13.77 -0.33
N ASN A 39 4.43 -13.77 0.88
CA ASN A 39 2.98 -13.69 1.07
C ASN A 39 2.41 -12.37 0.52
N LEU A 40 3.07 -11.24 0.79
CA LEU A 40 2.67 -9.94 0.26
C LEU A 40 2.74 -9.90 -1.26
N VAL A 41 3.85 -10.39 -1.84
CA VAL A 41 4.03 -10.46 -3.29
C VAL A 41 2.91 -11.28 -3.96
N LEU A 42 2.58 -12.44 -3.41
CA LEU A 42 1.51 -13.31 -3.93
C LEU A 42 0.12 -12.67 -3.81
N LYS A 43 -0.17 -11.99 -2.70
CA LYS A 43 -1.42 -11.24 -2.53
C LYS A 43 -1.53 -10.11 -3.55
N THR A 44 -0.47 -9.33 -3.74
CA THR A 44 -0.43 -8.26 -4.74
C THR A 44 -0.66 -8.81 -6.14
N ARG A 45 -0.01 -9.93 -6.53
CA ARG A 45 -0.28 -10.58 -7.82
C ARG A 45 -1.72 -11.08 -7.95
N THR A 46 -2.32 -11.57 -6.88
CA THR A 46 -3.72 -12.02 -6.90
C THR A 46 -4.67 -10.87 -7.19
N VAL A 47 -4.42 -9.69 -6.60
CA VAL A 47 -5.18 -8.47 -6.92
C VAL A 47 -4.93 -8.04 -8.36
N MET A 48 -3.67 -8.04 -8.81
CA MET A 48 -3.31 -7.64 -10.19
C MET A 48 -3.88 -8.58 -11.25
N ARG A 49 -4.11 -9.87 -10.95
CA ARG A 49 -4.75 -10.82 -11.88
C ARG A 49 -6.17 -10.42 -12.27
N ASN A 50 -6.85 -9.63 -11.43
CA ASN A 50 -8.20 -9.14 -11.73
C ASN A 50 -8.19 -7.93 -12.69
N LEU A 51 -7.00 -7.43 -13.06
CA LEU A 51 -6.85 -6.33 -14.02
C LEU A 51 -6.67 -6.91 -15.43
N LEU A 52 -7.43 -6.37 -16.39
CA LEU A 52 -7.40 -6.79 -17.80
C LEU A 52 -5.98 -6.77 -18.40
N ARG A 53 -5.24 -5.70 -18.15
CA ARG A 53 -3.85 -5.53 -18.54
C ARG A 53 -3.14 -4.71 -17.48
N TRP A 54 -1.95 -5.14 -17.09
CA TRP A 54 -1.12 -4.37 -16.17
C TRP A 54 0.36 -4.50 -16.51
N LYS A 55 1.13 -3.48 -16.14
CA LYS A 55 2.58 -3.46 -16.20
C LYS A 55 3.12 -2.86 -14.90
N ILE A 56 4.21 -3.42 -14.39
CA ILE A 56 4.99 -2.79 -13.31
C ILE A 56 6.30 -2.25 -13.90
N GLN A 57 6.70 -1.05 -13.52
CA GLN A 57 7.95 -0.44 -13.99
C GLN A 57 8.65 0.36 -12.90
N TYR A 58 9.98 0.36 -13.00
CA TYR A 58 10.82 1.16 -12.12
C TYR A 58 10.77 2.65 -12.51
N LYS A 59 10.59 3.52 -11.54
CA LYS A 59 10.70 4.98 -11.67
C LYS A 59 11.66 5.52 -10.62
N PRO A 60 12.72 6.27 -11.00
CA PRO A 60 13.63 6.85 -10.03
C PRO A 60 12.90 7.75 -9.03
N ARG A 61 13.31 7.68 -7.76
CA ARG A 61 12.70 8.38 -6.61
C ARG A 61 12.51 9.90 -6.78
N LEU A 62 13.34 10.55 -7.62
CA LEU A 62 13.17 11.97 -7.96
C LEU A 62 11.82 12.24 -8.66
N GLY A 63 11.25 11.25 -9.37
CA GLY A 63 9.93 11.33 -9.98
C GLY A 63 8.78 10.90 -9.07
N ASP A 64 9.06 10.33 -7.89
CA ASP A 64 8.06 9.76 -6.98
C ASP A 64 8.07 10.42 -5.60
N ILE A 65 8.38 11.73 -5.59
CA ILE A 65 8.45 12.53 -4.38
C ILE A 65 7.10 12.54 -3.65
N ASN A 66 5.99 12.49 -4.40
CA ASN A 66 4.66 12.52 -3.82
C ASN A 66 4.32 11.21 -3.11
N ALA A 67 4.60 10.03 -3.68
CA ALA A 67 4.34 8.78 -2.98
C ALA A 67 5.27 8.60 -1.78
N ASP A 68 6.55 8.97 -1.88
CA ASP A 68 7.50 8.92 -0.75
C ASP A 68 7.04 9.84 0.40
N LYS A 69 6.58 11.06 0.07
CA LYS A 69 5.99 11.98 1.07
C LYS A 69 4.76 11.38 1.73
N LEU A 70 3.83 10.83 0.95
CA LEU A 70 2.59 10.23 1.48
C LEU A 70 2.88 8.99 2.33
N ALA A 71 3.82 8.15 1.92
CA ALA A 71 4.23 6.98 2.69
C ALA A 71 4.84 7.39 4.05
N LYS A 72 5.72 8.40 4.06
CA LYS A 72 6.28 8.97 5.30
C LYS A 72 5.22 9.59 6.19
N LEU A 73 4.26 10.33 5.61
CA LEU A 73 3.12 10.86 6.36
C LEU A 73 2.27 9.76 6.96
N GLY A 74 2.04 8.66 6.25
CA GLY A 74 1.29 7.51 6.76
C GLY A 74 1.98 6.81 7.93
N VAL A 75 3.32 6.69 7.88
CA VAL A 75 4.11 6.14 8.99
C VAL A 75 4.06 7.08 10.20
N ASN A 76 4.26 8.38 9.98
CA ASN A 76 4.25 9.37 11.07
C ASN A 76 2.84 9.60 11.65
N GLY A 77 1.79 9.43 10.84
CA GLY A 77 0.40 9.55 11.28
C GLY A 77 -0.12 8.32 12.03
N ALA A 78 0.53 7.15 11.86
CA ALA A 78 0.20 5.96 12.65
C ALA A 78 0.59 6.14 14.14
N ASP A 79 1.64 6.91 14.44
CA ASP A 79 1.99 7.29 15.81
C ASP A 79 0.93 8.21 16.44
N ASP A 80 0.27 9.05 15.64
CA ASP A 80 -0.78 9.98 16.10
C ASP A 80 -2.13 9.26 16.34
N LEU A 81 -2.44 8.22 15.54
CA LEU A 81 -3.62 7.37 15.70
C LEU A 81 -3.55 6.42 16.92
N LEU A 82 -2.39 6.28 17.56
CA LEU A 82 -2.19 5.47 18.77
C LEU A 82 -2.29 6.29 20.06
N ARG A 83 -2.48 7.62 19.98
CA ARG A 83 -2.89 8.43 21.14
C ARG A 83 -4.39 8.26 21.37
N VAL A 84 -4.75 7.16 22.03
CA VAL A 84 -6.02 7.06 22.75
C VAL A 84 -5.97 8.12 23.85
N CYS A 85 -6.83 9.15 23.77
CA CYS A 85 -7.11 10.02 24.91
C CYS A 85 -7.43 9.13 26.11
N PRO A 86 -6.78 9.29 27.27
CA PRO A 86 -7.31 8.65 28.47
C PRO A 86 -8.72 9.24 28.66
N ASP A 87 -9.73 8.37 28.63
CA ASP A 87 -11.12 8.75 28.83
C ASP A 87 -11.24 9.53 30.14
N GLY A 88 -11.38 10.85 30.01
CA GLY A 88 -11.94 11.67 31.07
C GLY A 88 -13.45 11.53 31.00
N LEU A 89 -13.99 10.49 31.63
CA LEU A 89 -15.41 10.43 32.00
C LEU A 89 -15.63 9.45 33.17
N ASN A 90 -15.28 9.90 34.37
CA ASN A 90 -15.91 9.41 35.60
C ASN A 90 -16.61 10.59 36.25
N ASP A 91 -17.79 10.92 35.74
CA ASP A 91 -18.77 11.69 36.49
C ASP A 91 -20.02 10.83 36.68
N LEU A 92 -20.43 10.75 37.96
CA LEU A 92 -21.71 10.35 38.54
C LEU A 92 -21.90 8.90 39.02
N ASP A 93 -21.64 8.75 40.34
CA ASP A 93 -22.63 8.42 41.39
C ASP A 93 -23.10 6.95 41.56
N GLU A 94 -22.64 6.29 42.64
CA GLU A 94 -23.43 5.37 43.48
C GLU A 94 -22.83 5.30 44.91
N GLY A 95 -23.59 5.73 45.93
CA GLY A 95 -23.43 5.33 47.34
C GLY A 95 -23.25 6.42 48.38
#